data_AF-A0AAV2QX68-F1
#
_entry.id   AF-A0AAV2QX68-F1
#
_cell.length_a   1.000
_cell.length_b   1.000
_cell.length_c   1.000
_cell.angle_alpha   90.00
_cell.angle_beta   90.00
_cell.angle_gamma   90.00
#
_symmetry.space_group_name_H-M   'P 1'
#
loop_
_entity.id
_entity.type
_entity.pdbx_description
1 polymer ?
#
loop_
_entity_poly.entity_id
_entity_poly.type
_entity_poly.pdbx_seq_one_letter_code
_entity_poly.pdbx_strand_id
1 'polypeptide(L)'
;MKHLILIAFILLLKGKDVYCGCWYCDNFPDGEGGYDPSCGMDGYHGKQTYGDPEEDTCYTSIHYDGSHRIIRQRTPQVLEDGLCFDSGFAVTCFCTPTVDEPYCNSNLCQHCDIPNFNMSYTGPLH
;
A
#
# COMPACT_ATOMS: atom_id res chain seq x y z
N MET A 1 32.75 -33.33 -12.19
CA MET A 1 31.99 -32.33 -12.97
C MET A 1 30.51 -32.23 -12.59
N LYS A 2 29.80 -33.31 -12.19
CA LYS A 2 28.39 -33.23 -11.76
C LYS A 2 28.14 -32.44 -10.46
N HIS A 3 29.09 -32.44 -9.52
CA HIS A 3 28.90 -31.75 -8.23
C HIS A 3 29.06 -30.22 -8.28
N LEU A 4 29.74 -29.67 -9.29
CA LEU A 4 29.88 -28.20 -9.44
C LEU A 4 28.59 -27.51 -9.91
N ILE A 5 27.73 -28.23 -10.66
CA ILE A 5 26.46 -27.69 -11.16
C ILE A 5 25.45 -27.52 -10.02
N LEU A 6 25.50 -28.40 -9.00
CA LEU A 6 24.57 -28.35 -7.87
C LEU A 6 24.81 -27.14 -6.95
N ILE A 7 26.08 -26.74 -6.77
CA ILE A 7 26.46 -25.59 -5.92
C ILE A 7 26.04 -24.26 -6.55
N ALA A 8 26.09 -24.15 -7.89
CA ALA A 8 25.64 -22.96 -8.61
C ALA A 8 24.12 -22.72 -8.46
N PHE A 9 23.32 -23.79 -8.40
CA PHE A 9 21.87 -23.67 -8.16
C PHE A 9 21.53 -23.21 -6.73
N ILE A 10 22.31 -23.65 -5.74
CA ILE A 10 22.09 -23.26 -4.33
C ILE A 10 22.48 -21.79 -4.09
N LEU A 11 23.48 -21.26 -4.80
CA LEU A 11 23.88 -19.85 -4.71
C LEU A 11 22.93 -18.89 -5.44
N LEU A 12 22.13 -19.37 -6.40
CA LEU A 12 21.06 -18.61 -7.05
C LEU A 12 19.79 -18.50 -6.20
N LEU A 13 19.69 -19.26 -5.11
CA LEU A 13 18.62 -19.16 -4.11
C LEU A 13 18.93 -18.18 -2.98
N LYS A 14 19.93 -17.30 -3.14
CA LYS A 14 19.99 -16.09 -2.31
C LYS A 14 18.81 -15.22 -2.71
N GLY A 15 17.69 -15.45 -2.04
CA GLY A 15 16.46 -14.66 -2.18
C GLY A 15 16.83 -13.19 -2.11
N LYS A 16 16.26 -12.40 -3.03
CA LYS A 16 16.26 -10.95 -2.84
C LYS A 16 15.63 -10.70 -1.48
N ASP A 17 16.29 -9.96 -0.62
CA ASP A 17 15.66 -9.41 0.58
C ASP A 17 14.50 -8.53 0.08
N VAL A 18 13.27 -9.04 0.15
CA VAL A 18 12.07 -8.30 -0.20
C VAL A 18 11.75 -7.42 1.00
N TYR A 19 12.03 -6.13 0.86
CA TYR A 19 11.68 -5.15 1.87
C TYR A 19 10.19 -4.84 1.76
N CYS A 20 9.44 -5.21 2.81
CA CYS A 20 8.04 -4.87 2.98
C CYS A 20 7.91 -3.42 3.46
N GLY A 21 6.87 -2.72 3.03
CA GLY A 21 6.63 -1.34 3.41
C GLY A 21 5.33 -0.78 2.85
N CYS A 22 5.18 0.54 2.96
CA CYS A 22 4.00 1.25 2.49
C CYS A 22 4.39 2.31 1.47
N TRP A 23 3.47 2.59 0.56
CA TRP A 23 3.47 3.84 -0.16
C TRP A 23 3.05 4.99 0.75
N TYR A 24 3.67 6.14 0.56
CA TYR A 24 3.48 7.36 1.32
C TYR A 24 3.27 8.55 0.39
N CYS A 25 2.10 9.17 0.45
CA CYS A 25 1.80 10.43 -0.21
C CYS A 25 0.54 11.09 0.37
N ASP A 26 0.43 12.41 0.18
CA ASP A 26 -0.75 13.19 0.54
C ASP A 26 -0.97 14.32 -0.47
N ASN A 27 -2.10 14.37 -1.17
CA ASN A 27 -2.36 15.47 -2.12
C ASN A 27 -2.93 16.75 -1.48
N PHE A 28 -3.02 16.81 -0.15
CA PHE A 28 -3.53 17.98 0.54
C PHE A 28 -2.43 18.75 1.27
N PRO A 29 -2.27 20.06 1.03
CA PRO A 29 -1.22 20.85 1.65
C PRO A 29 -1.61 21.26 3.08
N ASP A 30 -1.48 20.34 4.04
CA ASP A 30 -1.76 20.59 5.47
C ASP A 30 -0.53 21.01 6.29
N GLY A 31 0.66 20.96 5.70
CA GLY A 31 1.91 21.35 6.35
C GLY A 31 2.62 20.23 7.12
N GLU A 32 2.10 19.00 7.13
CA GLU A 32 2.68 17.87 7.88
C GLU A 32 3.79 17.11 7.12
N GLY A 33 4.43 17.75 6.15
CA GLY A 33 5.60 17.17 5.48
C GLY A 33 5.28 15.93 4.64
N GLY A 34 4.09 15.86 4.04
CA GLY A 34 3.70 14.77 3.14
C GLY A 34 3.14 15.20 1.79
N TYR A 35 3.06 16.52 1.57
CA TYR A 35 2.40 17.07 0.38
C TYR A 35 3.06 16.61 -0.91
N ASP A 36 2.24 16.01 -1.74
CA ASP A 36 2.55 15.42 -3.01
C ASP A 36 1.34 15.60 -3.94
N PRO A 37 1.36 16.62 -4.82
CA PRO A 37 0.23 16.91 -5.71
C PRO A 37 -0.06 15.77 -6.70
N SER A 38 0.85 14.80 -6.82
CA SER A 38 0.68 13.64 -7.68
C SER A 38 -0.05 12.49 -6.99
N CYS A 39 -0.25 12.55 -5.67
CA CYS A 39 -1.00 11.54 -4.93
C CYS A 39 -2.45 11.48 -5.45
N GLY A 40 -2.93 10.30 -5.83
CA GLY A 40 -4.21 10.18 -6.55
C GLY A 40 -4.10 10.03 -8.06
N MET A 41 -2.95 10.30 -8.67
CA MET A 41 -2.77 10.14 -10.11
C MET A 41 -2.53 8.67 -10.50
N ASP A 42 -3.07 8.26 -11.65
CA ASP A 42 -2.88 6.93 -12.20
C ASP A 42 -1.38 6.63 -12.40
N GLY A 43 -0.98 5.44 -11.97
CA GLY A 43 0.41 4.99 -12.03
C GLY A 43 1.36 5.72 -11.08
N TYR A 44 0.86 6.63 -10.23
CA TYR A 44 1.65 7.29 -9.21
C TYR A 44 1.35 6.76 -7.80
N HIS A 45 2.41 6.30 -7.14
CA HIS A 45 2.28 5.65 -5.83
C HIS A 45 2.83 6.49 -4.67
N GLY A 46 3.67 7.50 -4.94
CA GLY A 46 4.34 8.29 -3.91
C GLY A 46 5.71 7.75 -3.54
N LYS A 47 6.15 8.04 -2.31
CA LYS A 47 7.44 7.58 -1.77
C LYS A 47 7.25 6.24 -1.05
N GLN A 48 8.28 5.41 -1.02
CA GLN A 48 8.27 4.19 -0.21
C GLN A 48 8.72 4.52 1.22
N THR A 49 8.00 3.97 2.19
CA THR A 49 8.40 3.95 3.60
C THR A 49 8.56 2.52 4.04
N TYR A 50 9.68 2.21 4.69
CA TYR A 50 9.93 0.90 5.26
C TYR A 50 9.43 0.88 6.72
N GLY A 51 8.82 -0.23 7.09
CA GLY A 51 8.26 -0.47 8.41
C GLY A 51 8.56 -1.88 8.88
N ASP A 52 8.24 -2.18 10.12
CA ASP A 52 8.20 -3.55 10.62
C ASP A 52 6.87 -4.18 10.16
N PRO A 53 6.89 -5.17 9.25
CA PRO A 53 5.66 -5.79 8.77
C PRO A 53 4.89 -6.54 9.88
N GLU A 54 5.50 -6.81 11.04
CA GLU A 54 4.83 -7.41 12.20
C GLU A 54 4.13 -6.37 13.08
N GLU A 55 4.49 -5.09 12.97
CA GLU A 55 3.95 -4.00 13.80
C GLU A 55 3.17 -2.95 12.99
N ASP A 56 3.34 -2.95 11.66
CA ASP A 56 2.86 -1.89 10.79
C ASP A 56 1.83 -2.37 9.77
N THR A 57 0.78 -1.58 9.60
CA THR A 57 -0.21 -1.75 8.53
C THR A 57 -0.19 -0.53 7.62
N CYS A 58 -0.28 -0.78 6.31
CA CYS A 58 -0.41 0.28 5.32
C CYS A 58 -1.87 0.68 5.19
N TYR A 59 -2.12 1.94 4.84
CA TYR A 59 -3.47 2.39 4.54
C TYR A 59 -3.54 3.32 3.35
N THR A 60 -4.74 3.38 2.78
CA THR A 60 -5.18 4.39 1.81
C THR A 60 -6.46 5.04 2.33
N SER A 61 -6.49 6.37 2.42
CA SER A 61 -7.69 7.15 2.76
C SER A 61 -8.12 8.00 1.57
N ILE A 62 -9.40 7.96 1.21
CA ILE A 62 -10.01 8.78 0.17
C ILE A 62 -11.08 9.64 0.84
N HIS A 63 -10.85 10.95 0.86
CA HIS A 63 -11.77 11.95 1.42
C HIS A 63 -12.72 12.44 0.34
N TYR A 64 -14.01 12.40 0.67
CA TYR A 64 -15.10 12.83 -0.21
C TYR A 64 -15.92 13.97 0.43
N ASP A 65 -15.31 14.69 1.37
CA ASP A 65 -15.80 15.92 2.02
C ASP A 65 -15.70 17.19 1.14
N GLY A 66 -15.40 17.03 -0.16
CA GLY A 66 -15.14 18.11 -1.12
C GLY A 66 -13.68 18.54 -1.22
N SER A 67 -12.79 18.07 -0.33
CA SER A 67 -11.34 18.29 -0.47
C SER A 67 -10.72 17.44 -1.58
N HIS A 68 -11.35 16.29 -1.88
CA HIS A 68 -10.77 15.24 -2.73
C HIS A 68 -9.38 14.80 -2.25
N ARG A 69 -9.14 14.88 -0.93
CA ARG A 69 -7.87 14.48 -0.31
C ARG A 69 -7.67 12.98 -0.44
N ILE A 70 -6.47 12.59 -0.82
CA ILE A 70 -6.02 11.21 -0.90
C ILE A 70 -4.73 11.09 -0.10
N ILE A 71 -4.72 10.10 0.80
CA ILE A 71 -3.62 9.84 1.71
C ILE A 71 -3.22 8.38 1.55
N ARG A 72 -1.92 8.12 1.44
CA ARG A 72 -1.32 6.81 1.67
C ARG A 72 -0.28 6.94 2.75
N GLN A 73 -0.33 6.10 3.77
CA GLN A 73 0.70 6.07 4.81
C GLN A 73 0.74 4.69 5.50
N ARG A 74 1.46 4.66 6.61
CA ARG A 74 1.65 3.56 7.54
C ARG A 74 1.01 3.94 8.88
N THR A 75 0.47 2.95 9.59
CA THR A 75 0.10 3.05 11.01
C THR A 75 0.86 1.99 11.82
N PRO A 76 1.35 2.29 13.04
CA PRO A 76 1.98 1.31 13.93
C PRO A 76 0.94 0.44 14.66
N GLN A 77 -0.23 0.27 14.07
CA GLN A 77 -1.31 -0.57 14.58
C GLN A 77 -1.52 -1.70 13.58
N VAL A 78 -1.41 -2.93 14.07
CA VAL A 78 -1.73 -4.12 13.28
C VAL A 78 -3.24 -4.20 13.10
N LEU A 79 -3.70 -3.93 11.89
CA LEU A 79 -5.11 -4.00 11.50
C LEU A 79 -5.31 -5.14 10.50
N GLU A 80 -6.53 -5.67 10.45
CA GLU A 80 -6.88 -6.78 9.54
C GLU A 80 -6.77 -6.36 8.08
N ASP A 81 -6.24 -7.24 7.25
CA ASP A 81 -6.14 -7.04 5.80
C ASP A 81 -7.52 -6.89 5.16
N GLY A 82 -7.68 -5.85 4.35
CA GLY A 82 -8.95 -5.54 3.69
C GLY A 82 -9.99 -4.89 4.59
N LEU A 83 -9.65 -4.61 5.87
CA LEU A 83 -10.49 -3.81 6.75
C LEU A 83 -10.64 -2.41 6.17
N CYS A 84 -11.89 -1.94 6.11
CA CYS A 84 -12.22 -0.60 5.64
C CYS A 84 -13.19 0.08 6.58
N PHE A 85 -12.90 1.32 6.92
CA PHE A 85 -13.75 2.18 7.74
C PHE A 85 -14.24 3.36 6.93
N ASP A 86 -15.54 3.60 7.02
CA ASP A 86 -16.17 4.80 6.48
C ASP A 86 -16.56 5.73 7.64
N SER A 87 -15.99 6.92 7.65
CA SER A 87 -16.27 7.95 8.67
C SER A 87 -17.44 8.87 8.31
N GLY A 88 -18.03 8.73 7.11
CA GLY A 88 -19.00 9.66 6.54
C GLY A 88 -18.36 10.85 5.81
N PHE A 89 -17.04 10.99 5.86
CA PHE A 89 -16.26 12.02 5.16
C PHE A 89 -15.04 11.45 4.40
N ALA A 90 -14.61 10.24 4.77
CA ALA A 90 -13.52 9.52 4.15
C ALA A 90 -13.69 8.01 4.33
N VAL A 91 -13.26 7.25 3.32
CA VAL A 91 -13.06 5.79 3.41
C VAL A 91 -11.58 5.51 3.57
N THR A 92 -11.22 4.78 4.62
CA THR A 92 -9.86 4.33 4.88
C THR A 92 -9.78 2.81 4.86
N CYS A 93 -8.89 2.26 4.06
CA CYS A 93 -8.66 0.81 3.96
C CYS A 93 -7.24 0.43 4.32
N PHE A 94 -7.11 -0.74 4.94
CA PHE A 94 -5.89 -1.25 5.53
C PHE A 94 -5.42 -2.53 4.86
N CYS A 95 -4.11 -2.71 4.82
CA CYS A 95 -3.48 -3.92 4.32
C CYS A 95 -2.08 -4.08 4.90
N THR A 96 -1.66 -5.32 5.08
CA THR A 96 -0.36 -5.68 5.64
C THR A 96 0.56 -6.05 4.48
N PRO A 97 1.72 -5.40 4.35
CA PRO A 97 2.65 -5.73 3.28
C PRO A 97 3.23 -7.13 3.51
N THR A 98 3.27 -7.92 2.45
CA THR A 98 3.81 -9.29 2.47
C THR A 98 4.99 -9.43 1.51
N VAL A 99 5.70 -10.55 1.58
CA VAL A 99 6.79 -10.83 0.62
C VAL A 99 6.30 -10.90 -0.83
N ASP A 100 5.03 -11.28 -1.05
CA ASP A 100 4.41 -11.36 -2.36
C ASP A 100 3.80 -10.02 -2.80
N GLU A 101 3.31 -9.23 -1.84
CA GLU A 101 2.81 -7.87 -2.04
C GLU A 101 3.50 -6.88 -1.08
N PRO A 102 4.75 -6.47 -1.37
CA PRO A 102 5.55 -5.68 -0.43
C PRO A 102 5.04 -4.25 -0.23
N TYR A 103 4.09 -3.80 -1.06
CA TYR A 103 3.46 -2.47 -0.97
C TYR A 103 1.97 -2.55 -1.35
N CYS A 104 1.16 -3.07 -0.44
CA CYS A 104 -0.24 -3.39 -0.68
C CYS A 104 -1.18 -2.18 -0.88
N ASN A 105 -0.79 -0.99 -0.40
CA ASN A 105 -1.57 0.24 -0.56
C ASN A 105 -1.32 0.94 -1.92
N SER A 106 -0.96 0.19 -2.95
CA SER A 106 -0.54 0.70 -4.26
C SER A 106 -1.71 1.06 -5.18
N ASN A 107 -2.87 0.42 -5.02
CA ASN A 107 -4.02 0.56 -5.92
C ASN A 107 -4.90 1.76 -5.53
N LEU A 108 -4.66 2.92 -6.14
CA LEU A 108 -5.63 4.02 -6.19
C LEU A 108 -6.41 3.95 -7.49
N CYS A 109 -7.68 4.34 -7.45
CA CYS A 109 -8.48 4.59 -8.64
C CYS A 109 -8.85 6.07 -8.69
N GLN A 110 -8.53 6.75 -9.80
CA GLN A 110 -8.92 8.15 -10.05
C GLN A 110 -10.44 8.37 -10.03
N HIS A 111 -11.22 7.31 -10.28
CA HIS A 111 -12.67 7.33 -10.47
C HIS A 111 -13.39 6.46 -9.44
N CYS A 112 -12.96 6.48 -8.18
CA CYS A 112 -13.82 6.04 -7.07
C CYS A 112 -14.99 7.04 -6.92
N ASP A 113 -15.88 7.10 -7.91
CA ASP A 113 -17.19 7.70 -7.78
C ASP A 113 -17.94 6.87 -6.75
N ILE A 114 -18.14 7.43 -5.55
CA ILE A 114 -18.83 6.76 -4.46
C ILE A 114 -20.34 6.92 -4.66
N PRO A 115 -21.00 5.93 -5.26
CA PRO A 115 -22.22 5.41 -4.65
C PRO A 115 -22.26 3.86 -4.70
N ASN A 116 -22.37 3.23 -3.52
CA ASN A 116 -22.38 1.78 -3.28
C ASN A 116 -21.00 1.11 -3.42
N PHE A 117 -20.13 1.40 -2.45
CA PHE A 117 -18.75 0.95 -2.43
C PHE A 117 -18.65 -0.57 -2.18
N ASN A 118 -18.54 -1.33 -3.26
CA ASN A 118 -18.03 -2.69 -3.26
C ASN A 118 -16.57 -2.60 -3.72
N MET A 119 -15.64 -2.35 -2.79
CA MET A 119 -14.23 -2.64 -3.06
C MET A 119 -14.10 -4.15 -3.16
N SER A 120 -14.33 -4.67 -4.35
CA SER A 120 -13.70 -5.93 -4.71
C SER A 120 -12.21 -5.64 -4.78
N TYR A 121 -11.51 -5.97 -3.70
CA TYR A 121 -10.09 -6.25 -3.74
C TYR A 121 -9.88 -7.27 -4.87
N THR A 122 -9.38 -6.82 -6.02
CA THR A 122 -9.03 -7.70 -7.15
C THR A 122 -7.59 -8.20 -7.05
N GLY A 123 -6.98 -8.13 -5.86
CA GLY A 123 -5.77 -8.89 -5.56
C GLY A 123 -6.10 -10.40 -5.62
N PRO A 124 -5.18 -11.24 -6.11
CA PRO A 124 -5.50 -12.63 -6.42
C PRO A 124 -5.89 -13.38 -5.14
N LEU A 125 -7.14 -13.87 -5.12
CA LEU A 125 -7.56 -14.97 -4.26
C LEU A 125 -6.94 -16.26 -4.84
N HIS A 126 -5.72 -16.58 -4.41
CA HIS A 126 -4.97 -17.79 -4.74
C HIS A 126 -4.53 -18.00 -6.19
#